data_AF-A0A382X379-F1
#
_entry.id   AF-A0A382X379-F1
#
_cell.length_a   1.000
_cell.length_b   1.000
_cell.length_c   1.000
_cell.angle_alpha   90.00
_cell.angle_beta   90.00
_cell.angle_gamma   90.00
#
_symmetry.space_group_name_H-M   'P 1'
#
loop_
_entity.id
_entity.type
_entity.pdbx_description
1 polymer ?
#
loop_
_entity_poly.entity_id
_entity_poly.type
_entity_poly.pdbx_seq_one_letter_code
_entity_poly.pdbx_strand_id
1 'polypeptide(L)' 'RIDDNWEQPEKVTTQDLKLALENILAGQLVANEQIPSMGCSIKWKTS' A
#
# COMPACT_ATOMS: atom_id res chain seq x y z
N ARG A 1 0.05 2.76 -0.03
CA ARG A 1 1.04 1.93 0.70
C ARG A 1 0.75 0.44 0.46
N ILE A 2 1.73 -0.46 0.58
CA ILE A 2 1.49 -1.92 0.46
C ILE A 2 1.01 -2.47 1.81
N ASP A 3 1.89 -2.41 2.83
CA ASP A 3 1.62 -2.78 4.22
C ASP A 3 1.99 -1.62 5.16
N ASP A 4 1.39 -1.57 6.36
CA ASP A 4 1.65 -0.52 7.34
C ASP A 4 3.03 -0.55 7.99
N ASN A 5 3.67 -1.72 8.05
CA ASN A 5 5.04 -1.88 8.52
C ASN A 5 5.91 -2.65 7.52
N TRP A 6 6.68 -1.91 6.73
CA TRP A 6 7.60 -2.49 5.75
C TRP A 6 8.97 -2.89 6.35
N GLU A 7 9.33 -2.33 7.51
CA GLU A 7 10.63 -2.55 8.15
C GLU A 7 10.64 -3.81 9.03
N GLN A 8 9.53 -4.08 9.70
CA GLN A 8 9.32 -5.24 10.58
C GLN A 8 8.09 -6.01 10.06
N PRO A 9 8.28 -6.94 9.11
CA PRO A 9 7.17 -7.68 8.49
C PRO A 9 6.28 -8.40 9.49
N GLU A 10 6.83 -8.85 10.61
CA GLU A 10 6.08 -9.50 11.71
C GLU A 10 5.16 -8.54 12.49
N LYS A 11 5.34 -7.23 12.32
CA LYS A 11 4.52 -6.19 12.96
C LYS A 11 3.52 -5.54 12.00
N VAL A 12 3.32 -6.10 10.81
CA VAL A 12 2.27 -5.66 9.90
C VAL A 12 0.91 -5.88 10.58
N THR A 13 0.12 -4.81 10.71
CA THR A 13 -1.24 -4.86 11.23
C THR A 13 -2.28 -4.67 10.13
N THR A 14 -1.91 -4.00 9.03
CA THR A 14 -2.78 -3.86 7.86
C THR A 14 -2.04 -4.11 6.55
N GLN A 15 -2.71 -4.85 5.67
CA GLN A 15 -2.25 -5.12 4.30
C GLN A 15 -3.09 -4.32 3.32
N ASP A 16 -2.86 -2.99 3.28
CA ASP A 16 -3.70 -2.01 2.60
C ASP A 16 -3.96 -2.38 1.14
N LEU A 17 -2.93 -2.78 0.41
CA LEU A 17 -3.05 -3.12 -1.01
C LEU A 17 -3.83 -4.42 -1.24
N LYS A 18 -3.63 -5.42 -0.37
CA LYS A 18 -4.36 -6.69 -0.45
C LYS A 18 -5.86 -6.49 -0.19
N LEU A 19 -6.19 -5.74 0.86
CA LEU A 19 -7.58 -5.43 1.21
C LEU A 19 -8.29 -4.66 0.09
N ALA A 20 -7.60 -3.70 -0.53
CA ALA A 20 -8.15 -2.97 -1.67
C ALA A 20 -8.46 -3.92 -2.86
N LEU A 21 -7.54 -4.86 -3.16
CA LEU A 21 -7.74 -5.82 -4.23
C LEU A 21 -8.91 -6.78 -3.93
N GLU A 22 -8.98 -7.31 -2.71
CA GLU A 22 -10.07 -8.19 -2.27
C GLU A 22 -11.44 -7.49 -2.40
N ASN A 23 -11.54 -6.23 -1.96
CA ASN A 23 -12.77 -5.45 -2.09
C ASN A 23 -13.14 -5.22 -3.57
N ILE A 24 -12.18 -4.87 -4.42
CA ILE A 24 -12.44 -4.68 -5.86
C ILE A 24 -12.95 -5.97 -6.49
N LEU A 25 -12.31 -7.10 -6.20
CA LEU A 25 -12.72 -8.41 -6.72
C LEU A 25 -14.10 -8.84 -6.21
N ALA A 26 -14.45 -8.47 -4.97
CA ALA A 26 -15.76 -8.71 -4.38
C ALA A 26 -16.84 -7.69 -4.80
N GLY A 27 -16.49 -6.66 -5.58
CA GLY A 27 -17.40 -5.57 -5.94
C GLY A 27 -17.76 -4.65 -4.76
N GLN A 28 -16.95 -4.65 -3.71
CA GLN A 28 -17.11 -3.83 -2.51
C GLN A 28 -16.35 -2.50 -2.64
N LEU A 29 -16.74 -1.53 -1.82
CA LEU A 29 -16.04 -0.25 -1.74
C LEU A 29 -14.66 -0.41 -1.09
N VAL A 30 -13.67 0.26 -1.65
CA VAL A 30 -12.33 0.38 -1.04
C VAL A 30 -12.38 1.43 0.07
N ALA A 31 -11.48 1.30 1.05
CA ALA A 31 -11.33 2.30 2.11
C ALA A 31 -11.11 3.71 1.53
N ASN A 32 -11.83 4.70 2.09
CA ASN A 32 -11.73 6.09 1.67
C ASN A 32 -10.38 6.72 2.07
N GLU A 33 -9.85 6.33 3.23
CA GLU A 33 -8.54 6.78 3.67
C GLU A 33 -7.46 5.94 2.98
N GLN A 34 -6.60 6.60 2.20
CA GLN A 34 -5.47 5.97 1.53
C GLN A 34 -4.18 6.69 1.92
N ILE A 35 -3.35 5.99 2.69
CA ILE A 35 -2.08 6.54 3.19
C ILE A 35 -1.03 6.46 2.06
N PRO A 36 -0.35 7.58 1.73
CA PRO A 36 0.69 7.58 0.71
C PRO A 36 1.85 6.66 1.12
N SER A 37 2.47 6.03 0.13
CA SER A 37 3.69 5.26 0.35
C SER A 37 4.87 6.19 0.65
N MET A 38 5.83 5.70 1.43
CA MET A 38 7.10 6.40 1.70
C MET A 38 8.26 5.57 1.14
N GLY A 39 9.29 6.24 0.63
CA GLY A 39 10.48 5.59 0.10
C GLY A 39 11.43 6.56 -0.59
N CYS A 40 12.55 6.02 -1.10
CA CYS A 40 13.47 6.80 -1.92
C CYS A 40 12.75 7.38 -3.15
N SER A 41 13.12 8.61 -3.50
CA SER A 41 12.70 9.19 -4.77
C SER A 41 13.13 8.31 -5.95
N ILE A 42 12.30 8.29 -6.99
CA ILE A 42 12.62 7.61 -8.25
C ILE A 42 13.92 8.19 -8.82
N LYS A 43 14.84 7.31 -9.21
CA LYS A 43 16.12 7.69 -9.82
C LYS A 43 15.93 7.84 -11.33
N TRP A 44 15.58 9.04 -11.74
CA TRP A 44 15.38 9.40 -13.15
C TRP A 44 16.72 9.47 -13.90
N LYS A 45 16.73 9.03 -15.17
CA LYS A 45 17.88 9.25 -16.06
C LYS A 45 17.98 10.74 -16.38
N THR A 46 19.18 11.31 -16.30
CA THR A 46 19.45 12.66 -16.81
C THR A 46 19.33 12.66 -18.33
N SER A 47 18.75 13.74 -18.87
CA SER A 47 18.66 14.00 -20.31
C SER A 47 20.02 14.13 -20.98
#